data_AF-A0A4Y9SWW4-F1
#
_entry.id   AF-A0A4Y9SWW4-F1
#
_cell.length_a   1.000
_cell.length_b   1.000
_cell.length_c   1.000
_cell.angle_alpha   90.00
_cell.angle_beta   90.00
_cell.angle_gamma   90.00
#
_symmetry.space_group_name_H-M   'P 1'
#
loop_
_entity.id
_entity.type
_entity.pdbx_description
1 polymer ?
#
loop_
_entity_poly.entity_id
_entity_poly.type
_entity_poly.pdbx_seq_one_letter_code
_entity_poly.pdbx_strand_id
1 'polypeptide(L)'
;MMKKLVVFALLFGLMLFRVANADTMKDFVRISCIPEVGLLDVEYRGLHDSVARDPKGLDARTAPLARDGFHDPHGLEFSCDLGGVTYTISADQGPTSNGVCGGNPEVHLTVTRAGDQFLSDVVFGENCYERPSVMRVTVGDGPNSWRGRETQLCHATGKGTDPVVCDWTFGGPDAFGKRFPINQNRLQNMVTRQEPR
;
A
#
# COMPACT_ATOMS: atom_id res chain seq x y z
N MET A 1 -37.60 -29.66 -38.10
CA MET A 1 -36.53 -28.62 -37.94
C MET A 1 -36.65 -27.76 -36.67
N MET A 2 -37.83 -27.63 -36.02
CA MET A 2 -38.01 -26.74 -34.85
C MET A 2 -37.31 -27.17 -33.54
N LYS A 3 -37.06 -28.46 -33.30
CA LYS A 3 -36.45 -28.93 -32.03
C LYS A 3 -34.99 -28.49 -31.82
N LYS A 4 -34.23 -28.20 -32.90
CA LYS A 4 -32.83 -27.78 -32.79
C LYS A 4 -32.66 -26.29 -32.41
N LEU A 5 -33.66 -25.46 -32.71
CA LEU A 5 -33.63 -24.02 -32.39
C LEU A 5 -33.87 -23.74 -30.90
N VAL A 6 -34.73 -24.54 -30.25
CA VAL A 6 -35.06 -24.38 -28.83
C VAL A 6 -33.87 -24.73 -27.93
N VAL A 7 -33.07 -25.73 -28.30
CA VAL A 7 -31.85 -26.12 -27.56
C VAL A 7 -30.76 -25.05 -27.66
N PHE A 8 -30.63 -24.40 -28.82
CA PHE A 8 -29.65 -23.33 -29.02
C PHE A 8 -29.99 -22.07 -28.20
N ALA A 9 -31.28 -21.72 -28.11
CA ALA A 9 -31.74 -20.59 -27.31
C ALA A 9 -31.58 -20.83 -25.79
N LEU A 10 -31.77 -22.07 -25.32
CA LEU A 10 -31.60 -22.44 -23.91
C LEU A 10 -30.12 -22.43 -23.47
N LEU A 11 -29.20 -22.83 -24.36
CA LEU A 11 -27.75 -22.74 -24.12
C LEU A 11 -27.23 -21.30 -24.12
N PHE A 12 -27.80 -20.42 -24.96
CA PHE A 12 -27.45 -18.99 -24.95
C PHE A 12 -27.99 -18.25 -23.71
N GLY A 13 -29.17 -18.65 -23.20
CA GLY A 13 -29.74 -18.08 -21.98
C GLY A 13 -28.98 -18.44 -20.69
N LEU A 14 -28.35 -19.62 -20.64
CA LEU A 14 -27.55 -20.07 -19.49
C LEU A 14 -26.13 -19.47 -19.45
N MET A 15 -25.63 -18.89 -20.55
CA MET A 15 -24.33 -18.20 -20.57
C MET A 15 -24.42 -16.71 -20.17
N LEU A 16 -25.61 -16.11 -20.12
CA LEU A 16 -25.78 -14.67 -19.87
C LEU A 16 -25.81 -14.28 -18.38
N PHE A 17 -25.78 -15.23 -17.44
CA PHE A 17 -25.93 -14.95 -16.01
C PHE A 17 -24.92 -15.65 -15.09
N ARG A 18 -23.73 -15.99 -15.59
CA ARG A 18 -22.59 -16.18 -14.68
C ARG A 18 -21.85 -14.87 -14.56
N VAL A 19 -22.41 -13.97 -13.75
CA VAL A 19 -21.62 -12.93 -13.09
C VAL A 19 -20.64 -13.70 -12.20
N ALA A 20 -19.46 -13.99 -12.74
CA ALA A 20 -18.36 -14.44 -11.92
C ALA A 20 -18.05 -13.26 -11.01
N ASN A 21 -18.48 -13.33 -9.75
CA ASN A 21 -17.92 -12.45 -8.73
C ASN A 21 -16.45 -12.83 -8.66
N ALA A 22 -15.60 -12.00 -9.26
CA ALA A 22 -14.17 -12.14 -9.08
C ALA A 22 -13.89 -11.95 -7.58
N ASP A 23 -13.03 -12.79 -7.01
CA ASP A 23 -12.51 -12.55 -5.67
C ASP A 23 -11.82 -11.18 -5.70
N THR A 24 -12.40 -10.21 -4.98
CA THR A 24 -11.85 -8.86 -4.94
C THR A 24 -10.84 -8.75 -3.81
N MET A 25 -9.76 -8.01 -4.03
CA MET A 25 -8.85 -7.60 -2.98
C MET A 25 -9.20 -6.18 -2.54
N LYS A 26 -9.06 -5.93 -1.25
CA LYS A 26 -9.17 -4.61 -0.64
C LYS A 26 -7.84 -4.19 -0.08
N ASP A 27 -7.53 -2.94 -0.30
CA ASP A 27 -6.25 -2.38 0.07
C ASP A 27 -6.31 -1.84 1.50
N PHE A 28 -5.29 -2.13 2.28
CA PHE A 28 -5.10 -1.61 3.62
C PHE A 28 -3.69 -1.07 3.79
N VAL A 29 -3.58 -0.03 4.61
CA VAL A 29 -2.32 0.46 5.14
C VAL A 29 -2.19 -0.06 6.55
N ARG A 30 -1.24 -0.97 6.77
CA ARG A 30 -0.91 -1.44 8.11
C ARG A 30 0.12 -0.52 8.75
N ILE A 31 -0.23 0.11 9.87
CA ILE A 31 0.65 1.02 10.60
C ILE A 31 0.95 0.42 11.97
N SER A 32 2.23 0.31 12.30
CA SER A 32 2.71 -0.04 13.66
C SER A 32 3.64 1.06 14.15
N CYS A 33 3.21 1.78 15.19
CA CYS A 33 3.97 2.82 15.85
C CYS A 33 4.33 2.33 17.26
N ILE A 34 5.62 2.17 17.56
CA ILE A 34 6.12 1.71 18.86
C ILE A 34 7.14 2.74 19.38
N PRO A 35 6.66 3.83 20.02
CA PRO A 35 7.52 4.92 20.48
C PRO A 35 8.63 4.49 21.43
N GLU A 36 8.39 3.48 22.28
CA GLU A 36 9.31 3.00 23.30
C GLU A 36 10.62 2.46 22.70
N VAL A 37 10.53 1.90 21.49
CA VAL A 37 11.68 1.39 20.75
C VAL A 37 12.05 2.27 19.55
N GLY A 38 11.34 3.39 19.35
CA GLY A 38 11.60 4.34 18.26
C GLY A 38 11.30 3.77 16.88
N LEU A 39 10.31 2.88 16.75
CA LEU A 39 9.99 2.19 15.50
C LEU A 39 8.65 2.64 14.93
N LEU A 40 8.64 2.95 13.64
CA LEU A 40 7.45 3.10 12.82
C LEU A 40 7.55 2.13 11.64
N ASP A 41 6.50 1.36 11.41
CA ASP A 41 6.37 0.46 10.28
C ASP A 41 5.07 0.76 9.54
N VAL A 42 5.15 1.01 8.24
CA VAL A 42 3.99 1.26 7.37
C VAL A 42 4.09 0.29 6.21
N GLU A 43 3.10 -0.58 6.08
CA GLU A 43 3.10 -1.71 5.13
C GLU A 43 1.79 -1.78 4.35
N TYR A 44 1.89 -1.99 3.04
CA TYR A 44 0.73 -2.27 2.22
C TYR A 44 0.26 -3.70 2.43
N ARG A 45 -1.04 -3.90 2.58
CA ARG A 45 -1.66 -5.23 2.66
C ARG A 45 -2.95 -5.26 1.84
N GLY A 46 -2.93 -6.05 0.76
CA GLY A 46 -4.15 -6.49 0.09
C GLY A 46 -4.79 -7.63 0.88
N LEU A 47 -6.06 -7.47 1.29
CA LEU A 47 -6.85 -8.51 1.93
C LEU A 47 -8.00 -8.91 1.01
N HIS A 48 -8.17 -10.20 0.76
CA HIS A 48 -9.33 -10.70 0.03
C HIS A 48 -10.65 -10.27 0.71
N ASP A 49 -11.66 -9.99 -0.09
CA ASP A 49 -13.01 -9.66 0.35
C ASP A 49 -13.63 -10.68 1.31
N SER A 50 -13.26 -11.96 1.18
CA SER A 50 -13.63 -13.03 2.11
C SER A 50 -13.18 -12.74 3.55
N VAL A 51 -12.06 -12.03 3.72
CA VAL A 51 -11.52 -11.56 5.00
C VAL A 51 -12.02 -10.14 5.31
N ALA A 52 -12.10 -9.28 4.30
CA ALA A 52 -12.22 -7.83 4.49
C ALA A 52 -13.63 -7.24 4.30
N ARG A 53 -14.67 -8.02 3.91
CA ARG A 53 -16.08 -7.65 3.55
C ARG A 53 -16.55 -6.20 3.79
N ASP A 54 -17.18 -5.60 2.76
CA ASP A 54 -17.59 -4.19 2.56
C ASP A 54 -17.15 -3.13 3.62
N PRO A 55 -16.20 -2.21 3.32
CA PRO A 55 -15.73 -1.22 4.29
C PRO A 55 -16.76 -0.09 4.50
N LYS A 56 -17.76 0.01 3.62
CA LYS A 56 -18.80 1.06 3.69
C LYS A 56 -19.82 0.80 4.79
N GLY A 57 -19.81 -0.41 5.37
CA GLY A 57 -20.38 -0.64 6.69
C GLY A 57 -19.29 -0.48 7.74
N LEU A 58 -19.40 0.54 8.59
CA LEU A 58 -18.82 0.55 9.94
C LEU A 58 -19.48 -0.57 10.77
N ASP A 59 -19.33 -1.80 10.31
CA ASP A 59 -19.87 -2.99 10.93
C ASP A 59 -18.82 -3.47 11.93
N ALA A 60 -19.26 -4.05 13.05
CA ALA A 60 -18.46 -4.35 14.24
C ALA A 60 -17.22 -5.27 14.04
N ARG A 61 -16.82 -5.54 12.80
CA ARG A 61 -15.80 -6.50 12.35
C ARG A 61 -14.60 -5.91 11.61
N THR A 62 -14.57 -4.62 11.27
CA THR A 62 -13.32 -3.90 10.92
C THR A 62 -12.56 -3.45 12.16
N ALA A 63 -13.22 -3.37 13.32
CA ALA A 63 -12.60 -3.04 14.60
C ALA A 63 -11.47 -3.99 15.04
N PRO A 64 -11.52 -5.32 14.81
CA PRO A 64 -10.35 -6.20 14.95
C PRO A 64 -9.18 -5.81 14.03
N LEU A 65 -9.43 -5.56 12.74
CA LEU A 65 -8.39 -5.17 11.79
C LEU A 65 -7.72 -3.85 12.19
N ALA A 66 -8.50 -2.85 12.58
CA ALA A 66 -7.97 -1.59 13.10
C ALA A 66 -7.14 -1.77 14.38
N ARG A 67 -7.52 -2.71 15.27
CA ARG A 67 -6.73 -3.05 16.47
C ARG A 67 -5.38 -3.71 16.12
N ASP A 68 -5.32 -4.43 15.01
CA ASP A 68 -4.09 -5.03 14.48
C ASP A 68 -3.29 -4.07 13.58
N GLY A 69 -3.72 -2.80 13.52
CA GLY A 69 -3.07 -1.70 12.81
C GLY A 69 -3.44 -1.56 11.35
N PHE A 70 -4.46 -2.25 10.85
CA PHE A 70 -4.92 -2.14 9.46
C PHE A 70 -5.90 -0.98 9.30
N HIS A 71 -5.56 -0.04 8.44
CA HIS A 71 -6.35 1.15 8.16
C HIS A 71 -6.82 1.18 6.71
N ASP A 72 -8.04 1.67 6.49
CA ASP A 72 -8.56 1.98 5.16
C ASP A 72 -7.75 3.16 4.57
N PRO A 73 -7.19 3.05 3.35
CA PRO A 73 -6.42 4.12 2.74
C PRO A 73 -7.24 5.35 2.32
N HIS A 74 -8.58 5.30 2.24
CA HIS A 74 -9.36 6.44 1.73
C HIS A 74 -9.35 7.61 2.71
N GLY A 75 -8.62 8.70 2.40
CA GLY A 75 -8.47 9.86 3.26
C GLY A 75 -7.85 9.56 4.63
N LEU A 76 -6.93 8.60 4.69
CA LEU A 76 -6.25 8.22 5.94
C LEU A 76 -5.30 9.32 6.39
N GLU A 77 -5.37 9.69 7.66
CA GLU A 77 -4.33 10.45 8.36
C GLU A 77 -4.02 9.78 9.71
N PHE A 78 -2.74 9.56 9.98
CA PHE A 78 -2.24 8.95 11.22
C PHE A 78 -0.98 9.68 11.69
N SER A 79 -0.84 9.90 12.99
CA SER A 79 0.33 10.56 13.58
C SER A 79 1.03 9.67 14.59
N CYS A 80 2.36 9.64 14.54
CA CYS A 80 3.23 8.81 15.38
C CYS A 80 4.41 9.63 15.89
N ASP A 81 4.60 9.72 17.21
CA ASP A 81 5.77 10.39 17.80
C ASP A 81 6.87 9.37 18.10
N LEU A 82 8.03 9.53 17.46
CA LEU A 82 9.21 8.68 17.64
C LEU A 82 10.39 9.53 18.11
N GLY A 83 10.92 9.25 19.30
CA GLY A 83 12.12 9.95 19.79
C GLY A 83 11.99 11.48 19.84
N GLY A 84 10.77 12.00 20.03
CA GLY A 84 10.48 13.43 20.03
C GLY A 84 10.24 14.06 18.64
N VAL A 85 10.10 13.23 17.60
CA VAL A 85 9.82 13.65 16.23
C VAL A 85 8.47 13.08 15.80
N THR A 86 7.56 13.96 15.39
CA THR A 86 6.25 13.56 14.87
C THR A 86 6.36 13.14 13.41
N TYR A 87 5.88 11.94 13.11
CA TYR A 87 5.66 11.43 11.76
C TYR A 87 4.17 11.46 11.46
N THR A 88 3.81 12.03 10.32
CA THR A 88 2.43 11.98 9.82
C THR A 88 2.38 11.10 8.59
N ILE A 89 1.54 10.06 8.65
CA ILE A 89 1.27 9.13 7.57
C ILE A 89 -0.08 9.53 6.99
N SER A 90 -0.11 9.79 5.69
CA SER A 90 -1.33 10.03 4.94
C SER A 90 -1.39 9.07 3.78
N ALA A 91 -2.55 8.47 3.58
CA ALA A 91 -2.82 7.68 2.40
C ALA A 91 -4.13 8.16 1.77
N ASP A 92 -4.21 8.08 0.45
CA ASP A 92 -5.45 8.29 -0.26
C ASP A 92 -5.61 7.25 -1.36
N GLN A 93 -6.86 6.87 -1.61
CA GLN A 93 -7.24 5.97 -2.67
C GLN A 93 -8.53 6.51 -3.30
N GLY A 94 -8.57 6.54 -4.63
CA GLY A 94 -9.79 6.92 -5.34
C GLY A 94 -10.94 5.92 -5.09
N PRO A 95 -12.18 6.24 -5.49
CA PRO A 95 -13.27 5.28 -5.36
C PRO A 95 -13.04 4.04 -6.24
N THR A 96 -13.10 2.86 -5.64
CA THR A 96 -13.08 1.57 -6.37
C THR A 96 -14.20 1.50 -7.40
N SER A 97 -13.86 1.19 -8.66
CA SER A 97 -14.83 0.96 -9.73
C SER A 97 -14.96 -0.54 -10.05
N ASN A 98 -16.18 -1.06 -9.88
CA ASN A 98 -16.66 -2.35 -10.41
C ASN A 98 -15.86 -3.64 -10.11
N GLY A 99 -14.95 -3.65 -9.13
CA GLY A 99 -14.39 -4.90 -8.56
C GLY A 99 -13.67 -5.81 -9.56
N VAL A 100 -13.13 -5.26 -10.65
CA VAL A 100 -12.27 -5.97 -11.61
C VAL A 100 -10.82 -5.57 -11.38
N CYS A 101 -9.88 -6.49 -11.63
CA CYS A 101 -8.45 -6.17 -11.65
C CYS A 101 -8.20 -5.05 -12.69
N GLY A 102 -7.53 -3.97 -12.27
CA GLY A 102 -7.42 -2.71 -13.04
C GLY A 102 -8.52 -1.67 -12.76
N GLY A 103 -9.51 -2.00 -11.91
CA GLY A 103 -10.58 -1.11 -11.46
C GLY A 103 -10.39 -0.55 -10.03
N ASN A 104 -9.43 -1.08 -9.27
CA ASN A 104 -8.95 -0.47 -8.03
C ASN A 104 -7.95 0.64 -8.36
N PRO A 105 -8.20 1.89 -7.94
CA PRO A 105 -7.24 2.96 -8.11
C PRO A 105 -6.02 2.73 -7.21
N GLU A 106 -4.88 3.29 -7.60
CA GLU A 106 -3.64 3.22 -6.82
C GLU A 106 -3.84 3.84 -5.42
N VAL A 107 -3.21 3.25 -4.41
CA VAL A 107 -3.06 3.91 -3.10
C VAL A 107 -1.85 4.82 -3.18
N HIS A 108 -2.01 6.07 -2.78
CA HIS A 108 -0.94 7.07 -2.74
C HIS A 108 -0.53 7.32 -1.29
N LEU A 109 0.75 7.10 -0.97
CA LEU A 109 1.30 7.31 0.36
C LEU A 109 2.12 8.61 0.41
N THR A 110 1.87 9.40 1.45
CA THR A 110 2.72 10.52 1.85
C THR A 110 3.08 10.37 3.32
N VAL A 111 4.37 10.53 3.63
CA VAL A 111 4.89 10.51 5.00
C VAL A 111 5.63 11.81 5.21
N THR A 112 5.32 12.51 6.31
CA THR A 112 6.09 13.68 6.76
C THR A 112 6.83 13.36 8.06
N ARG A 113 7.91 14.08 8.31
CA ARG A 113 8.75 13.96 9.51
C ARG A 113 9.00 15.37 10.03
N ALA A 114 8.48 15.69 11.22
CA ALA A 114 8.46 17.04 11.78
C ALA A 114 7.89 18.10 10.81
N GLY A 115 6.90 17.71 10.01
CA GLY A 115 6.29 18.57 8.98
C GLY A 115 7.03 18.60 7.64
N ASP A 116 8.28 18.15 7.57
CA ASP A 116 9.02 18.06 6.31
C ASP A 116 8.63 16.80 5.52
N GLN A 117 8.60 16.89 4.19
CA GLN A 117 8.31 15.73 3.36
C GLN A 117 9.39 14.65 3.50
N PHE A 118 8.95 13.43 3.79
CA PHE A 118 9.80 12.25 3.90
C PHE A 118 9.56 11.31 2.72
N LEU A 119 8.32 10.86 2.55
CA LEU A 119 7.81 10.28 1.30
C LEU A 119 6.75 11.22 0.75
N SER A 120 6.80 11.54 -0.54
CA SER A 120 5.86 12.47 -1.17
C SER A 120 5.18 11.79 -2.34
N ASP A 121 3.90 11.50 -2.18
CA ASP A 121 3.01 11.01 -3.23
C ASP A 121 3.64 9.85 -4.04
N VAL A 122 3.87 8.74 -3.35
CA VAL A 122 4.38 7.51 -3.96
C VAL A 122 3.25 6.50 -4.07
N VAL A 123 3.23 5.76 -5.19
CA VAL A 123 2.32 4.61 -5.30
C VAL A 123 2.70 3.58 -4.24
N PHE A 124 1.72 3.12 -3.48
CA PHE A 124 1.89 2.24 -2.35
C PHE A 124 1.11 0.95 -2.57
N GLY A 125 1.82 -0.18 -2.61
CA GLY A 125 1.21 -1.48 -2.86
C GLY A 125 1.13 -1.87 -4.33
N GLU A 126 0.03 -2.51 -4.70
CA GLU A 126 -0.18 -3.03 -6.05
C GLU A 126 -0.31 -1.89 -7.06
N ASN A 127 0.32 -2.08 -8.21
CA ASN A 127 0.27 -1.13 -9.32
C ASN A 127 -0.08 -1.85 -10.62
N CYS A 128 -1.27 -1.57 -11.16
CA CYS A 128 -1.75 -2.15 -12.42
C CYS A 128 -1.04 -1.59 -13.68
N TYR A 129 -0.30 -0.50 -13.56
CA TYR A 129 0.44 0.14 -14.65
C TYR A 129 1.92 -0.28 -14.71
N GLU A 130 2.28 -1.33 -13.97
CA GLU A 130 3.65 -1.88 -13.91
C GLU A 130 4.72 -0.84 -13.53
N ARG A 131 4.33 0.19 -12.77
CA ARG A 131 5.30 1.16 -12.25
C ARG A 131 5.82 0.69 -10.90
N PRO A 132 7.06 1.06 -10.53
CA PRO A 132 7.57 0.79 -9.20
C PRO A 132 6.68 1.39 -8.13
N SER A 133 6.50 0.66 -7.04
CA SER A 133 5.69 1.06 -5.89
C SER A 133 6.42 0.76 -4.60
N VAL A 134 6.11 1.52 -3.56
CA VAL A 134 6.57 1.22 -2.20
C VAL A 134 5.63 0.17 -1.62
N MET A 135 6.18 -0.90 -1.05
CA MET A 135 5.41 -1.94 -0.37
C MET A 135 5.46 -1.78 1.15
N ARG A 136 6.59 -1.29 1.66
CA ARG A 136 6.82 -1.09 3.08
C ARG A 136 7.85 0.00 3.33
N VAL A 137 7.62 0.81 4.36
CA VAL A 137 8.61 1.71 4.93
C VAL A 137 8.74 1.43 6.42
N THR A 138 9.96 1.20 6.88
CA THR A 138 10.29 1.02 8.29
C THR A 138 11.24 2.14 8.69
N VAL A 139 10.88 2.92 9.71
CA VAL A 139 11.70 4.01 10.25
C VAL A 139 12.12 3.67 11.67
N GLY A 140 13.43 3.77 11.92
CA GLY A 140 14.01 3.80 13.26
C GLY A 140 14.48 5.22 13.58
N ASP A 141 13.85 5.87 14.56
CA ASP A 141 14.24 7.21 15.03
C ASP A 141 14.15 7.27 16.56
N GLY A 142 15.27 7.63 17.20
CA GLY A 142 15.37 7.73 18.65
C GLY A 142 16.67 7.19 19.23
N PRO A 143 16.89 7.40 20.55
CA PRO A 143 18.12 7.03 21.24
C PRO A 143 18.37 5.51 21.31
N ASN A 144 17.32 4.71 21.10
CA ASN A 144 17.37 3.25 21.11
C ASN A 144 17.57 2.63 19.72
N SER A 145 17.67 3.42 18.64
CA SER A 145 17.99 2.92 17.30
C SER A 145 19.45 2.45 17.22
N TRP A 146 19.71 1.28 16.63
CA TRP A 146 21.03 0.62 16.68
C TRP A 146 22.16 1.52 16.16
N ARG A 147 21.91 2.37 15.14
CA ARG A 147 22.92 3.20 14.48
C ARG A 147 22.51 4.68 14.31
N GLY A 148 21.60 5.17 15.13
CA GLY A 148 20.93 6.45 14.88
C GLY A 148 19.83 6.30 13.84
N ARG A 149 19.49 7.39 13.13
CA ARG A 149 18.37 7.39 12.17
C ARG A 149 18.59 6.37 11.06
N GLU A 150 17.60 5.51 10.89
CA GLU A 150 17.58 4.49 9.87
C GLU A 150 16.21 4.37 9.21
N THR A 151 16.21 4.01 7.93
CA THR A 151 14.98 3.75 7.21
C THR A 151 15.20 2.64 6.20
N GLN A 152 14.34 1.63 6.25
CA GLN A 152 14.21 0.63 5.21
C GLN A 152 13.07 1.02 4.29
N LEU A 153 13.32 1.05 2.99
CA LEU A 153 12.28 1.17 1.98
C LEU A 153 12.26 -0.12 1.16
N CYS A 154 11.15 -0.84 1.19
CA CYS A 154 10.93 -2.00 0.34
C CYS A 154 10.04 -1.61 -0.83
N HIS A 155 10.49 -1.87 -2.05
CA HIS A 155 9.77 -1.53 -3.27
C HIS A 155 9.61 -2.72 -4.21
N ALA A 156 8.48 -2.72 -4.92
CA ALA A 156 8.25 -3.59 -6.05
C ALA A 156 8.71 -2.90 -7.34
N THR A 157 9.12 -3.68 -8.34
CA THR A 157 9.55 -3.14 -9.65
C THR A 157 8.39 -2.82 -10.58
N GLY A 158 7.17 -3.23 -10.22
CA GLY A 158 5.97 -3.14 -11.05
C GLY A 158 5.60 -4.44 -11.77
N LYS A 159 6.49 -5.44 -11.83
CA LYS A 159 6.22 -6.76 -12.46
C LYS A 159 5.54 -7.77 -11.53
N GLY A 160 5.15 -7.34 -10.32
CA GLY A 160 4.58 -8.17 -9.27
C GLY A 160 4.39 -7.40 -7.95
N THR A 161 3.83 -8.06 -6.95
CA THR A 161 3.44 -7.46 -5.67
C THR A 161 4.40 -7.82 -4.52
N ASP A 162 5.29 -8.79 -4.73
CA ASP A 162 6.35 -9.10 -3.78
C ASP A 162 7.41 -7.98 -3.79
N PRO A 163 7.85 -7.48 -2.63
CA PRO A 163 8.93 -6.50 -2.57
C PRO A 163 10.20 -7.15 -3.11
N VAL A 164 10.65 -6.69 -4.27
CA VAL A 164 11.81 -7.25 -4.97
C VAL A 164 13.11 -6.76 -4.33
N VAL A 165 13.10 -5.56 -3.74
CA VAL A 165 14.29 -4.93 -3.15
C VAL A 165 13.90 -4.17 -1.89
N CYS A 166 14.69 -4.34 -0.82
CA CYS A 166 14.59 -3.54 0.40
C CYS A 166 15.92 -2.84 0.70
N ASP A 167 15.93 -1.52 0.56
CA ASP A 167 17.13 -0.70 0.74
C ASP A 167 17.14 -0.01 2.09
N TRP A 168 18.25 -0.15 2.81
CA TRP A 168 18.48 0.59 4.04
C TRP A 168 19.22 1.90 3.77
N THR A 169 18.67 2.98 4.32
CA THR A 169 19.32 4.27 4.46
C THR A 169 19.69 4.48 5.92
N PHE A 170 20.97 4.79 6.17
CA PHE A 170 21.50 5.09 7.50
C PHE A 170 22.18 6.47 7.48
N GLY A 171 22.23 7.14 8.63
CA GLY A 171 23.17 8.24 8.83
C GLY A 171 22.72 9.29 9.85
N GLY A 172 23.63 10.21 10.16
CA GLY A 172 23.31 11.42 10.91
C GLY A 172 22.36 12.36 10.14
N PRO A 173 21.84 13.42 10.79
CA PRO A 173 20.80 14.29 10.23
C PRO A 173 21.07 14.77 8.80
N ASP A 174 22.29 15.22 8.49
CA ASP A 174 22.63 15.79 7.18
C ASP A 174 22.73 14.74 6.07
N ALA A 175 23.29 13.57 6.37
CA ALA A 175 23.43 12.49 5.39
C ALA A 175 22.07 11.84 5.10
N PHE A 176 21.27 11.66 6.15
CA PHE A 176 19.91 11.15 6.07
C PHE A 176 18.99 12.13 5.32
N GLY A 177 19.06 13.42 5.65
CA GLY A 177 18.27 14.47 5.00
C GLY A 177 18.49 14.57 3.48
N LYS A 178 19.70 14.29 2.96
CA LYS A 178 19.97 14.28 1.51
C LYS A 178 19.27 13.13 0.76
N ARG A 179 18.85 12.08 1.48
CA ARG A 179 18.19 10.90 0.89
C ARG A 179 16.69 11.08 0.72
N PHE A 180 16.10 12.06 1.41
CA PHE A 180 14.69 12.38 1.37
C PHE A 180 14.47 13.83 0.87
N PRO A 181 13.27 14.20 0.39
CA PRO A 181 12.11 13.32 0.16
C PRO A 181 12.35 12.30 -0.96
N ILE A 182 11.64 11.18 -0.88
CA ILE A 182 11.47 10.25 -2.00
C ILE A 182 10.07 10.45 -2.56
N ASN A 183 9.99 10.77 -3.85
CA ASN A 183 8.77 10.84 -4.63
C ASN A 183 8.77 9.77 -5.74
N GLN A 184 7.67 9.65 -6.47
CA GLN A 184 7.51 8.63 -7.50
C GLN A 184 8.64 8.65 -8.56
N ASN A 185 9.10 9.83 -8.97
CA ASN A 185 10.18 9.97 -9.95
C ASN A 185 11.53 9.50 -9.39
N ARG A 186 11.81 9.80 -8.11
CA ARG A 186 13.02 9.35 -7.44
C ARG A 186 12.99 7.84 -7.23
N LEU A 187 11.85 7.27 -6.85
CA LEU A 187 11.63 5.84 -6.73
C LEU A 187 11.91 5.12 -8.06
N GLN A 188 11.34 5.61 -9.16
CA GLN A 188 11.59 5.07 -10.50
C GLN A 188 13.09 5.02 -10.82
N ASN A 189 13.81 6.11 -10.56
CA ASN A 189 15.25 6.19 -10.81
C ASN A 189 16.06 5.24 -9.92
N MET A 190 15.61 4.98 -8.69
CA MET A 190 16.26 4.02 -7.79
C MET A 190 16.10 2.59 -8.32
N VAL A 191 14.89 2.21 -8.74
CA VAL A 191 14.60 0.87 -9.27
C VAL A 191 15.33 0.61 -10.59
N THR A 192 15.29 1.54 -11.54
CA THR A 192 15.93 1.36 -12.87
C THR A 192 17.46 1.23 -12.78
N ARG A 193 18.10 1.76 -11.73
CA ARG A 193 19.55 1.58 -11.51
C ARG A 193 19.91 0.20 -10.95
N GLN A 194 18.95 -0.51 -10.37
CA GLN A 194 19.15 -1.81 -9.74
C GLN A 194 18.85 -2.98 -10.68
N GLU A 195 18.08 -2.79 -11.75
CA GLU A 195 17.92 -3.82 -12.78
C GLU A 195 19.26 -3.99 -13.54
N PRO A 196 19.88 -5.20 -13.55
CA PRO A 196 21.02 -5.47 -14.42
C PRO A 196 20.58 -5.32 -15.88
N ARG A 197 21.35 -4.56 -16.67
CA ARG A 197 21.18 -4.47 -18.12
C ARG A 197 21.43 -5.80 -18.82
#